data_AF-A0A4Y2NH67-F1
#
_entry.id   AF-A0A4Y2NH67-F1
#
_cell.length_a   1.000
_cell.length_b   1.000
_cell.length_c   1.000
_cell.angle_alpha   90.00
_cell.angle_beta   90.00
_cell.angle_gamma   90.00
#
_symmetry.space_group_name_H-M   'P 1'
#
loop_
_entity.id
_entity.type
_entity.pdbx_description
1 polymer ?
#
loop_
_entity_poly.entity_id
_entity_poly.type
_entity_poly.pdbx_seq_one_letter_code
_entity_poly.pdbx_strand_id
1 'polypeptide(L)'
;VLDLLSKQRVNANDNFKTLYAQIAAKFDIKEDIPIVGRLQTARNIVPYSTEEEYYRRAVYVPYLDDFCNSLKERFESHKKTIASLQHILPEFCTKTDFYSLEAAFNFNEEDLSHKEVAQSQCYRRECVKHL
;
A
#
# COMPACT_ATOMS: atom_id res chain seq x y z
N VAL A 1 -4.31 -1.48 5.50
CA VAL A 1 -4.23 -1.57 4.01
C VAL A 1 -3.86 -2.98 3.55
N LEU A 2 -2.69 -3.54 3.92
CA LEU A 2 -2.31 -4.91 3.53
C LEU A 2 -3.32 -5.99 3.92
N ASP A 3 -3.94 -5.89 5.10
CA ASP A 3 -5.00 -6.82 5.54
C ASP A 3 -6.25 -6.73 4.65
N LEU A 4 -6.63 -5.51 4.24
CA LEU A 4 -7.75 -5.28 3.32
C LEU A 4 -7.48 -5.90 1.95
N LEU A 5 -6.27 -5.69 1.40
CA LEU A 5 -5.87 -6.24 0.10
C LEU A 5 -5.77 -7.77 0.14
N SER A 6 -5.27 -8.32 1.24
CA SER A 6 -5.26 -9.78 1.47
C SER A 6 -6.67 -10.37 1.46
N LYS A 7 -7.63 -9.70 2.11
CA LYS A 7 -9.05 -10.11 2.07
C LYS A 7 -9.63 -10.02 0.66
N GLN A 8 -9.28 -8.97 -0.10
CA GLN A 8 -9.70 -8.86 -1.50
C GLN A 8 -9.12 -9.96 -2.38
N ARG A 9 -7.89 -10.39 -2.08
CA ARG A 9 -7.19 -11.47 -2.78
C ARG A 9 -7.79 -12.85 -2.51
N VAL A 10 -8.24 -13.11 -1.28
CA VAL A 10 -8.96 -14.35 -0.91
C VAL A 10 -10.32 -14.40 -1.60
N ASN A 11 -11.05 -13.27 -1.59
CA ASN A 11 -12.36 -13.14 -2.22
C ASN A 11 -12.26 -12.68 -3.69
N ALA A 12 -11.14 -12.98 -4.38
CA ALA A 12 -10.86 -12.42 -5.69
C ALA A 12 -11.91 -12.80 -6.76
N ASN A 13 -12.56 -13.96 -6.64
CA ASN A 13 -13.60 -14.38 -7.56
C ASN A 13 -14.81 -13.42 -7.51
N ASP A 14 -15.40 -13.23 -6.33
CA ASP A 14 -16.62 -12.43 -6.19
C ASP A 14 -16.35 -10.93 -6.40
N ASN A 15 -15.21 -10.46 -5.89
CA ASN A 15 -14.80 -9.06 -6.03
C ASN A 15 -14.52 -8.70 -7.48
N PHE A 16 -13.78 -9.56 -8.20
CA PHE A 16 -13.46 -9.30 -9.59
C PHE A 16 -14.68 -9.34 -10.48
N LYS A 17 -15.63 -10.26 -10.23
CA LYS A 17 -16.86 -10.35 -11.01
C LYS A 17 -17.66 -9.04 -11.01
N THR A 18 -17.76 -8.39 -9.84
CA THR A 18 -18.42 -7.09 -9.71
C THR A 18 -17.67 -5.99 -10.46
N LEU A 19 -16.35 -5.94 -10.32
CA LEU A 19 -15.49 -4.99 -11.02
C LEU A 19 -15.56 -5.17 -12.54
N TYR A 20 -15.53 -6.42 -13.01
CA TYR A 20 -15.60 -6.80 -14.41
C TYR A 20 -16.90 -6.31 -15.05
N ALA A 21 -18.04 -6.56 -14.41
CA ALA A 21 -19.33 -6.08 -14.88
C ALA A 21 -19.42 -4.54 -14.94
N GLN A 22 -18.83 -3.83 -13.96
CA GLN A 22 -18.79 -2.37 -13.98
C GLN A 22 -17.93 -1.82 -15.12
N ILE A 23 -16.79 -2.45 -15.41
CA ILE A 23 -15.91 -2.06 -16.52
C ILE A 23 -16.60 -2.33 -17.86
N ALA A 24 -17.19 -3.52 -18.04
CA ALA A 24 -17.94 -3.87 -19.24
C ALA A 24 -19.08 -2.88 -19.51
N ALA A 25 -19.88 -2.57 -18.47
CA ALA A 25 -20.98 -1.62 -18.57
C ALA A 25 -20.53 -0.18 -18.84
N LYS A 26 -19.34 0.22 -18.34
CA LYS A 26 -18.83 1.59 -18.50
C LYS A 26 -18.27 1.86 -19.89
N PHE A 27 -17.63 0.87 -20.49
CA PHE A 27 -16.89 1.09 -21.74
C PHE A 27 -17.59 0.51 -22.98
N ASP A 28 -18.66 -0.27 -22.84
CA ASP A 28 -19.36 -0.94 -23.95
C ASP A 28 -18.40 -1.65 -24.91
N ILE A 29 -17.35 -2.27 -24.35
CA ILE A 29 -16.29 -2.94 -25.09
C ILE A 29 -16.68 -4.39 -25.29
N LYS A 30 -16.55 -4.87 -26.53
CA LYS A 30 -16.54 -6.31 -26.79
C LYS A 30 -15.29 -6.92 -26.16
N GLU A 31 -15.50 -7.73 -25.13
CA GLU A 31 -14.47 -8.50 -24.46
C GLU A 31 -13.81 -9.44 -25.48
N ASP A 32 -12.51 -9.28 -25.71
CA ASP A 32 -11.72 -10.18 -26.55
C ASP A 32 -10.38 -10.43 -25.88
N ILE A 33 -10.02 -11.70 -25.76
CA ILE A 33 -8.76 -12.10 -25.17
C ILE A 33 -7.68 -11.85 -26.22
N PRO A 34 -6.58 -11.14 -25.88
CA PRO A 34 -5.48 -10.97 -26.80
C PRO A 34 -5.00 -12.35 -27.28
N ILE A 35 -5.26 -12.67 -28.56
CA ILE A 35 -4.90 -13.96 -29.13
C ILE A 35 -3.39 -14.13 -28.96
N VAL A 36 -3.00 -15.13 -28.18
CA VAL A 36 -1.61 -15.54 -28.01
C VAL A 36 -1.16 -16.08 -29.37
N GLY A 37 -0.49 -15.24 -30.16
CA GLY A 37 0.04 -15.66 -31.45
C GLY A 37 0.92 -16.90 -31.28
N ARG A 38 0.89 -17.82 -32.26
CA ARG A 38 1.61 -19.12 -32.26
C ARG A 38 3.11 -19.04 -31.94
N LEU A 39 3.68 -17.83 -31.93
CA LEU A 39 5.08 -17.53 -31.65
C LEU A 39 5.39 -17.27 -30.16
N GLN A 40 4.37 -17.08 -29.30
CA GLN A 40 4.58 -16.91 -27.86
C GLN A 40 4.56 -18.27 -27.13
N THR A 41 5.63 -19.05 -27.28
CA THR A 41 5.77 -20.39 -26.67
C THR A 41 6.21 -20.38 -25.21
N ALA A 42 6.67 -19.23 -24.69
CA ALA A 42 7.21 -19.10 -23.33
C ALA A 42 6.21 -18.55 -22.27
N ARG A 43 4.99 -18.17 -22.68
CA ARG A 43 3.95 -17.73 -21.73
C ARG A 43 3.13 -18.93 -21.27
N ASN A 44 3.07 -19.16 -19.97
CA ASN A 44 2.09 -20.07 -19.39
C ASN A 44 0.68 -19.56 -19.72
N ILE A 45 -0.01 -20.24 -20.63
CA ILE A 45 -1.41 -19.95 -20.90
C ILE A 45 -2.18 -20.37 -19.65
N VAL A 46 -2.68 -19.39 -18.93
CA VAL A 46 -3.52 -19.63 -17.76
C VAL A 46 -4.80 -20.29 -18.26
N PRO A 47 -5.21 -21.47 -17.74
CA PRO A 47 -6.46 -22.08 -18.18
C PRO A 47 -7.66 -21.21 -17.76
N TYR A 48 -8.60 -21.02 -18.67
CA TYR A 48 -9.81 -20.22 -18.49
C TYR A 48 -11.01 -20.84 -19.21
N SER A 49 -12.20 -20.63 -18.67
CA SER A 49 -13.48 -21.03 -19.26
C SER A 49 -14.28 -19.83 -19.78
N THR A 50 -13.98 -18.64 -19.27
CA THR A 50 -14.58 -17.35 -19.65
C THR A 50 -13.51 -16.27 -19.75
N GLU A 51 -13.81 -15.20 -20.48
CA GLU A 51 -12.98 -14.00 -20.61
C GLU A 51 -12.75 -13.35 -19.24
N GLU A 52 -13.80 -13.27 -18.42
CA GLU A 52 -13.72 -12.82 -17.03
C GLU A 52 -12.67 -13.63 -16.24
N GLU A 53 -12.72 -14.96 -16.34
CA GLU A 53 -11.79 -15.83 -15.64
C GLU A 53 -10.35 -15.64 -16.14
N TYR A 54 -10.15 -15.42 -17.44
CA TYR A 54 -8.85 -15.09 -18.00
C TYR A 54 -8.28 -13.82 -17.37
N TYR A 55 -9.01 -12.70 -17.42
CA TYR A 55 -8.51 -11.43 -16.87
C TYR A 55 -8.31 -11.49 -15.36
N ARG A 56 -9.17 -12.21 -14.64
CA ARG A 56 -9.02 -12.41 -13.20
C ARG A 56 -7.68 -13.06 -12.87
N ARG A 57 -7.35 -14.16 -13.56
CA ARG A 57 -6.16 -14.96 -13.24
C ARG A 57 -4.88 -14.39 -13.86
N ALA A 58 -4.96 -13.82 -15.05
CA ALA A 58 -3.79 -13.31 -15.79
C ALA A 58 -3.41 -11.87 -15.42
N VAL A 59 -4.35 -11.07 -14.91
CA VAL A 59 -4.13 -9.64 -14.62
C VAL A 59 -4.44 -9.31 -13.17
N TYR A 60 -5.68 -9.51 -12.72
CA TYR A 60 -6.12 -9.01 -11.42
C TYR A 60 -5.40 -9.65 -10.23
N VAL A 61 -5.29 -10.98 -10.23
CA VAL A 61 -4.60 -11.73 -9.18
C VAL A 61 -3.10 -11.38 -9.11
N PRO A 62 -2.33 -11.47 -10.21
CA PRO A 62 -0.92 -11.07 -10.20
C PRO A 62 -0.73 -9.63 -9.76
N TYR A 63 -1.57 -8.70 -10.25
CA TYR A 63 -1.51 -7.30 -9.84
C TYR A 63 -1.68 -7.12 -8.33
N LEU A 64 -2.67 -7.78 -7.72
CA LEU A 64 -2.87 -7.69 -6.27
C LEU A 64 -1.68 -8.27 -5.49
N ASP A 65 -1.12 -9.39 -5.96
CA ASP A 65 0.04 -10.02 -5.32
C ASP A 65 1.27 -9.12 -5.41
N ASP A 66 1.58 -8.58 -6.59
CA ASP A 66 2.70 -7.67 -6.83
C ASP A 66 2.54 -6.35 -6.06
N PHE A 67 1.34 -5.80 -6.02
CA PHE A 67 1.06 -4.58 -5.26
C PHE A 67 1.23 -4.82 -3.76
N CYS A 68 0.73 -5.94 -3.24
CA CYS A 68 0.94 -6.31 -1.84
C CYS A 68 2.43 -6.51 -1.53
N ASN A 69 3.18 -7.15 -2.41
CA ASN A 69 4.61 -7.38 -2.23
C ASN A 69 5.38 -6.06 -2.26
N SER A 70 5.07 -5.17 -3.20
CA SER A 70 5.67 -3.83 -3.29
C SER A 70 5.45 -3.01 -2.02
N LEU A 71 4.23 -3.08 -1.45
CA LEU A 71 3.94 -2.42 -0.18
C LEU A 71 4.72 -3.04 0.98
N LYS A 72 4.82 -4.37 1.05
CA LYS A 72 5.63 -5.04 2.08
C LYS A 72 7.10 -4.66 1.95
N GLU A 73 7.70 -4.81 0.78
CA GLU A 73 9.10 -4.49 0.56
C GLU A 73 9.44 -3.03 0.90
N ARG A 74 8.55 -2.09 0.54
CA ARG A 74 8.76 -0.67 0.81
C ARG A 74 8.63 -0.29 2.29
N PHE A 75 7.71 -0.92 3.02
CA PHE A 75 7.34 -0.46 4.36
C PHE A 75 7.79 -1.39 5.50
N GLU A 76 8.13 -2.65 5.24
CA GLU A 76 8.48 -3.61 6.31
C GLU A 76 9.79 -3.24 7.01
N SER A 77 10.80 -2.80 6.24
CA SER A 77 12.13 -2.40 6.77
C SER A 77 12.06 -1.18 7.68
N HIS A 78 11.22 -0.20 7.33
CA HIS A 78 11.12 1.09 8.02
C HIS A 78 9.85 1.21 8.88
N LYS A 79 9.11 0.12 9.08
CA LYS A 79 7.82 0.12 9.78
C LYS A 79 7.86 0.81 11.13
N LYS A 80 8.90 0.52 11.93
CA LYS A 80 9.10 1.14 13.26
C LYS A 80 9.40 2.64 13.14
N THR A 81 10.26 3.01 12.21
CA THR A 81 10.66 4.40 11.93
C THR A 81 9.51 5.26 11.41
N ILE A 82 8.66 4.70 10.55
CA ILE A 82 7.47 5.39 10.04
C ILE A 82 6.40 5.47 11.14
N ALA A 83 6.20 4.39 11.90
CA ALA A 83 5.25 4.40 13.02
C ALA A 83 5.64 5.44 14.07
N SER A 84 6.93 5.66 14.32
CA SER A 84 7.34 6.65 15.32
C SER A 84 7.03 8.09 14.92
N LEU A 85 6.87 8.41 13.61
CA LEU A 85 6.41 9.74 13.17
C LEU A 85 5.06 10.14 13.76
N GLN A 86 4.20 9.17 14.15
CA GLN A 86 2.94 9.48 14.83
C GLN A 86 3.16 10.26 16.14
N HIS A 87 4.32 10.09 16.78
CA HIS A 87 4.66 10.77 18.03
C HIS A 87 5.04 12.25 17.81
N ILE A 88 5.15 12.72 16.57
CA ILE A 88 5.25 14.16 16.28
C ILE A 88 3.90 14.86 16.51
N LEU A 89 2.79 14.12 16.37
CA LEU A 89 1.47 14.70 16.51
C LEU A 89 1.26 15.22 17.95
N PRO A 90 0.64 16.40 18.12
CA PRO A 90 0.31 17.02 19.40
C PRO A 90 -0.23 16.11 20.50
N GLU A 91 -1.03 15.11 20.12
CA GLU A 91 -1.69 14.18 21.05
C GLU A 91 -0.72 13.14 21.63
N PHE A 92 0.30 12.75 20.87
CA PHE A 92 1.21 11.65 21.20
C PHE A 92 2.58 12.14 21.66
N CYS A 93 3.02 13.33 21.23
CA CYS A 93 4.35 13.88 21.55
C CYS A 93 4.58 14.04 23.06
N THR A 94 3.52 14.18 23.84
CA THR A 94 3.63 14.40 25.27
C THR A 94 3.81 13.13 26.10
N LYS A 95 3.79 11.95 25.46
CA LYS A 95 3.91 10.62 26.10
C LYS A 95 5.18 9.89 25.68
N THR A 96 6.03 10.52 24.88
CA THR A 96 7.11 9.86 24.16
C THR A 96 8.34 10.75 24.17
N ASP A 97 9.47 10.18 24.56
CA ASP A 97 10.75 10.89 24.65
C ASP A 97 11.24 11.31 23.26
N PHE A 98 11.77 12.54 23.15
CA PHE A 98 12.21 13.11 21.87
C PHE A 98 13.32 12.27 21.21
N TYR A 99 14.20 11.64 22.00
CA TYR A 99 15.27 10.79 21.46
C TYR A 99 14.72 9.57 20.69
N SER A 100 13.52 9.09 21.03
CA SER A 100 12.88 7.98 20.30
C SER A 100 12.43 8.36 18.88
N LEU A 101 12.37 9.66 18.56
CA LEU A 101 12.03 10.20 17.24
C LEU A 101 13.26 10.40 16.34
N GLU A 102 14.48 10.28 16.87
CA GLU A 102 15.69 10.64 16.13
C GLU A 102 15.84 9.85 14.82
N ALA A 103 15.59 8.53 14.87
CA ALA A 103 15.62 7.69 13.68
C ALA A 103 14.58 8.10 12.63
N ALA A 104 13.42 8.62 13.06
CA ALA A 104 12.36 9.07 12.16
C ALA A 104 12.72 10.39 11.48
N PHE A 105 13.30 11.33 12.22
CA PHE A 105 13.78 12.58 11.65
C PHE A 105 14.93 12.36 10.67
N ASN A 106 15.89 11.50 11.02
CA ASN A 106 17.02 11.21 10.13
C ASN A 106 16.56 10.50 8.84
N PHE A 107 15.53 9.64 8.93
CA PHE A 107 14.96 8.99 7.74
C PHE A 107 14.25 9.98 6.81
N ASN A 108 13.63 11.04 7.35
CA ASN A 108 12.89 12.04 6.58
C ASN A 108 13.62 13.39 6.54
N GLU A 109 14.96 13.41 6.64
CA GLU A 109 15.68 14.67 6.83
C GLU A 109 15.49 15.64 5.65
N GLU A 110 15.42 15.10 4.43
CA GLU A 110 15.13 15.86 3.21
C GLU A 110 13.74 16.50 3.22
N ASP A 111 12.75 15.77 3.76
CA ASP A 111 11.34 16.20 3.80
C ASP A 111 11.02 17.08 5.04
N LEU A 112 11.78 16.91 6.12
CA LEU A 112 11.59 17.55 7.42
C LEU A 112 12.79 18.46 7.75
N SER A 113 12.95 19.53 6.98
CA SER A 113 14.05 20.51 7.10
C SER A 113 14.11 21.29 8.44
N HIS A 114 13.19 21.06 9.37
CA HIS A 114 13.05 21.81 10.63
C HIS A 114 12.94 20.89 11.86
N LYS A 115 13.88 19.96 12.00
CA LYS A 115 14.01 19.09 13.20
C LYS A 115 14.02 19.89 14.52
N GLU A 116 14.62 21.08 14.50
CA GLU A 116 14.68 22.01 15.63
C GLU A 116 13.31 22.57 16.05
N VAL A 117 12.39 22.78 15.09
CA VAL A 117 11.03 23.26 15.39
C VAL A 117 10.25 22.16 16.10
N ALA A 118 10.36 20.91 15.64
CA ALA A 118 9.73 19.78 16.30
C ALA A 118 10.29 19.56 17.72
N GLN A 119 11.62 19.68 17.89
CA GLN A 119 12.28 19.60 19.19
C GLN A 119 11.80 20.71 20.15
N SER A 120 11.81 21.97 19.70
CA SER A 120 11.36 23.11 20.53
C SER A 120 9.88 23.05 20.91
N GLN A 121 9.04 22.47 20.05
CA GLN A 121 7.61 22.25 20.34
C GLN A 121 7.39 21.08 21.30
N CYS A 122 8.20 20.03 21.22
CA CYS A 122 8.17 18.91 22.16
C CYS A 122 8.57 19.38 23.56
N TYR A 123 9.71 20.07 23.68
CA TYR A 123 10.18 20.65 24.96
C TYR A 123 9.19 21.65 25.56
N ARG A 124 8.63 22.57 24.75
CA ARG A 124 7.63 23.54 25.27
C ARG A 124 6.43 22.85 25.91
N ARG A 125 5.98 21.72 25.36
CA ARG A 125 4.79 21.00 25.86
C ARG A 125 5.10 20.13 27.07
N GLU A 126 6.30 19.54 27.16
CA GLU A 126 6.74 18.87 28.38
C GLU A 126 6.85 19.84 29.56
N CYS A 127 7.40 21.05 29.35
CA CYS A 127 7.47 22.06 30.41
C CYS A 127 6.09 22.53 30.91
N VAL A 128 5.07 22.57 30.05
CA VAL A 128 3.70 22.96 30.44
C VAL A 128 3.00 21.86 31.26
N LYS A 129 3.43 20.60 31.17
CA LYS A 129 2.85 19.51 31.99
C LYS A 129 3.31 19.51 33.44
N HIS A 130 4.36 20.27 33.77
CA HIS A 130 4.93 20.37 35.11
C HIS A 130 4.52 21.66 35.85
N LEU A 131 3.57 22.44 35.28
CA LEU A 131 2.90 23.58 35.90
C LEU A 131 1.43 23.20 36.21
#